data_AF-A0A7R9IRW7-F1
#
_entry.id   AF-A0A7R9IRW7-F1
#
_cell.length_a   1.000
_cell.length_b   1.000
_cell.length_c   1.000
_cell.angle_alpha   90.00
_cell.angle_beta   90.00
_cell.angle_gamma   90.00
#
_symmetry.space_group_name_H-M   'P 1'
#
loop_
_entity.id
_entity.type
_entity.pdbx_description
1 polymer ?
#
loop_
_entity_poly.entity_id
_entity_poly.type
_entity_poly.pdbx_seq_one_letter_code
_entity_poly.pdbx_strand_id
1 'polypeptide(L)'
;MGRSRFESQSALCAPSRNSLLTSRRPDTLHLYDFYSYWRDVAGNFTTLPQYFKQHGYHTMSVGKVFHPAHNIHFPKSLRCTLNEMLCSGVSSNWSDDQPYSWSQYPYHPSTQKYKESAVCSNSDGTLGKNIVCPVEVHFQPGKTLPDLQSLHVAMKFLKERQGSHQPFLLAVGFHKPHVPLKYPRKYLKHHPLDSVQLPDVRQRPSALPTVAWNPWTDLRERDDIAALNLSFPFQPIPGNIHCHLSSPNTQPYTLVQSNIDLSIL
;
A
#
# COMPACT_ATOMS: atom_id res chain seq x y z
N MET A 1 25.29 -1.53 19.67
CA MET A 1 24.00 -0.87 20.01
C MET A 1 23.07 -0.99 18.82
N GLY A 2 22.12 -1.92 18.86
CA GLY A 2 21.05 -1.97 17.86
C GLY A 2 19.98 -0.94 18.22
N ARG A 3 19.68 0.00 17.32
CA ARG A 3 18.50 0.86 17.49
C ARG A 3 17.27 0.00 17.16
N SER A 4 16.33 -0.14 18.09
CA SER A 4 15.09 -0.92 17.93
C SER A 4 13.83 -0.07 17.82
N ARG A 5 13.95 1.26 17.91
CA ARG A 5 12.83 2.20 17.91
C ARG A 5 12.96 3.17 16.75
N PHE A 6 12.04 3.05 15.78
CA PHE A 6 11.92 3.91 14.62
C PHE A 6 10.46 4.24 14.41
N GLU A 7 10.16 5.51 14.18
CA GLU A 7 8.79 6.01 14.02
C GLU A 7 8.73 6.95 12.80
N SER A 8 7.65 6.86 12.03
CA SER A 8 7.36 7.84 10.99
C SER A 8 6.75 9.09 11.59
N GLN A 9 6.95 10.24 10.94
CA GLN A 9 6.38 11.51 11.40
C GLN A 9 4.87 11.60 11.13
N SER A 10 4.36 10.75 10.23
CA SER A 10 2.93 10.59 9.94
C SER A 10 2.68 9.14 9.50
N ALA A 11 1.52 8.58 9.85
CA ALA A 11 1.10 7.25 9.43
C ALA A 11 0.35 7.25 8.08
N LEU A 12 0.63 8.22 7.21
CA LEU A 12 0.06 8.34 5.87
C LEU A 12 1.17 8.40 4.79
N CYS A 13 0.90 7.80 3.63
CA CYS A 13 1.93 7.56 2.61
C CYS A 13 2.64 8.84 2.14
N ALA A 14 1.93 9.84 1.59
CA ALA A 14 2.60 11.01 1.02
C ALA A 14 3.28 11.90 2.07
N PRO A 15 2.65 12.24 3.21
CA PRO A 15 3.31 13.01 4.26
C PRO A 15 4.57 12.33 4.78
N SER A 16 4.51 11.02 5.08
CA SER A 16 5.66 10.27 5.58
C SER A 16 6.80 10.18 4.55
N ARG A 17 6.49 9.91 3.27
CA ARG A 17 7.50 9.75 2.23
C ARG A 17 8.20 11.06 1.93
N ASN A 18 7.43 12.13 1.77
CA ASN A 18 8.00 13.45 1.53
C ASN A 18 8.78 13.95 2.74
N SER A 19 8.30 13.66 3.96
CA SER A 19 9.04 13.99 5.18
C SER A 19 10.42 13.34 5.21
N LEU A 20 10.49 12.03 4.94
CA LEU A 20 11.76 11.29 4.89
C LEU A 20 12.66 11.79 3.76
N LEU A 21 12.11 11.93 2.54
CA LEU A 21 12.89 12.25 1.34
C LEU A 21 13.41 13.68 1.32
N THR A 22 12.77 14.61 2.03
CA THR A 22 13.23 16.01 2.14
C THR A 22 13.94 16.31 3.46
N SER A 23 13.92 15.37 4.41
CA SER A 23 14.37 15.57 5.79
C SER A 23 13.64 16.71 6.51
N ARG A 24 12.36 16.93 6.19
CA ARG A 24 11.50 17.95 6.80
C ARG A 24 10.30 17.30 7.47
N ARG A 25 9.77 17.91 8.53
CA ARG A 25 8.53 17.42 9.16
C ARG A 25 7.33 17.76 8.27
N PRO A 26 6.20 17.01 8.35
CA PRO A 26 4.96 17.35 7.65
C PRO A 26 4.55 18.81 7.84
N ASP A 27 4.74 19.36 9.03
CA ASP A 27 4.46 20.76 9.39
C ASP A 27 5.31 21.77 8.60
N THR A 28 6.54 21.42 8.26
CA THR A 28 7.40 22.27 7.41
C THR A 28 7.04 22.12 5.93
N LEU A 29 6.50 20.97 5.54
CA LEU A 29 6.12 20.69 4.16
C LEU A 29 4.72 21.22 3.81
N HIS A 30 3.91 21.56 4.81
CA HIS A 30 2.47 21.82 4.66
C HIS A 30 1.77 20.70 3.88
N LEU A 31 2.13 19.46 4.18
CA LEU A 31 1.59 18.26 3.53
C LEU A 31 1.11 17.27 4.59
N TYR A 32 -0.21 17.24 4.79
CA TYR A 32 -0.90 16.34 5.71
C TYR A 32 -1.78 15.31 4.97
N ASP A 33 -1.96 15.50 3.66
CA ASP A 33 -2.75 14.68 2.74
C ASP A 33 -1.90 14.30 1.51
N PHE A 34 -2.47 14.32 0.31
CA PHE A 34 -1.79 14.01 -0.96
C PHE A 34 -1.75 15.17 -1.95
N TYR A 35 -2.29 16.34 -1.58
CA TYR A 35 -2.79 17.33 -2.52
C TYR A 35 -1.92 18.58 -2.64
N SER A 36 -0.78 18.64 -1.96
CA SER A 36 0.15 19.77 -2.03
C SER A 36 1.55 19.34 -2.43
N TYR A 37 2.14 20.06 -3.40
CA TYR A 37 3.54 19.86 -3.77
C TYR A 37 4.43 20.82 -2.98
N TRP A 38 5.32 20.29 -2.14
CA TRP A 38 6.07 21.10 -1.18
C TRP A 38 6.90 22.22 -1.82
N ARG A 39 7.39 22.04 -3.06
CA ARG A 39 8.16 23.10 -3.76
C ARG A 39 7.31 24.31 -4.15
N ASP A 40 6.00 24.11 -4.33
CA ASP A 40 5.07 25.18 -4.71
C ASP A 40 4.50 25.87 -3.47
N VAL A 41 4.24 25.11 -2.39
CA VAL A 41 3.46 25.62 -1.23
C VAL A 41 4.29 25.95 0.01
N ALA A 42 5.51 25.42 0.12
CA ALA A 42 6.31 25.56 1.34
C ALA A 42 7.72 26.07 1.04
N GLY A 43 8.48 25.36 0.20
CA GLY A 43 9.82 25.77 -0.16
C GLY A 43 10.53 24.77 -1.05
N ASN A 44 11.52 25.26 -1.80
CA ASN A 44 12.30 24.47 -2.74
C ASN A 44 13.32 23.56 -2.01
N PHE A 45 12.84 22.62 -1.19
CA PHE A 45 13.69 21.75 -0.38
C PHE A 45 14.38 20.67 -1.21
N THR A 46 15.69 20.53 -1.03
CA THR A 46 16.49 19.48 -1.65
C THR A 46 16.08 18.11 -1.11
N THR A 47 15.80 17.17 -2.00
CA THR A 47 15.52 15.78 -1.63
C THR A 47 16.81 14.97 -1.48
N LEU A 48 16.76 13.85 -0.76
CA LEU A 48 17.84 12.88 -0.66
C LEU A 48 18.39 12.47 -2.05
N PRO A 49 17.57 12.00 -3.01
CA PRO A 49 18.08 11.66 -4.33
C PRO A 49 18.60 12.87 -5.10
N GLN A 50 17.99 14.06 -4.97
CA GLN A 50 18.53 15.28 -5.59
C GLN A 50 19.93 15.61 -5.07
N TYR A 51 20.16 15.49 -3.75
CA TYR A 51 21.48 15.72 -3.16
C TYR A 51 22.52 14.76 -3.74
N PHE A 52 22.23 13.46 -3.78
CA PHE A 52 23.14 12.47 -4.38
C PHE A 52 23.41 12.76 -5.86
N LYS A 53 22.37 13.09 -6.63
CA LYS A 53 22.49 13.46 -8.05
C LYS A 53 23.44 14.65 -8.25
N GLN A 54 23.33 15.68 -7.41
CA GLN A 54 24.21 16.85 -7.45
C GLN A 54 25.68 16.54 -7.12
N HIS A 55 25.94 15.40 -6.45
CA HIS A 55 27.29 14.94 -6.08
C HIS A 55 27.79 13.79 -6.99
N GLY A 56 27.31 13.76 -8.24
CA GLY A 56 27.83 12.85 -9.27
C GLY A 56 27.24 11.44 -9.25
N TYR A 57 26.31 11.13 -8.35
CA TYR A 57 25.64 9.82 -8.36
C TYR A 57 24.61 9.74 -9.48
N HIS A 58 24.52 8.57 -10.10
CA HIS A 58 23.35 8.22 -10.88
C HIS A 58 22.19 7.86 -9.93
N THR A 59 21.06 8.54 -10.04
CA THR A 59 19.92 8.32 -9.15
C THR A 59 18.72 7.76 -9.92
N MET A 60 18.20 6.63 -9.43
CA MET A 60 17.09 5.91 -10.07
C MET A 60 16.04 5.51 -9.03
N SER A 61 14.77 5.68 -9.42
CA SER A 61 13.60 5.26 -8.66
C SER A 61 12.87 4.14 -9.38
N VAL A 62 12.49 3.09 -8.64
CA VAL A 62 11.74 1.93 -9.12
C VAL A 62 10.58 1.66 -8.17
N GLY A 63 9.36 1.63 -8.69
CA GLY A 63 8.15 1.40 -7.90
C GLY A 63 7.70 2.63 -7.12
N LYS A 64 7.15 2.41 -5.92
CA LYS A 64 6.53 3.45 -5.09
C LYS A 64 7.54 4.03 -4.10
N VAL A 65 8.35 5.02 -4.52
CA VAL A 65 9.29 5.76 -3.66
C VAL A 65 8.66 7.08 -3.19
N PHE A 66 8.37 8.00 -4.10
CA PHE A 66 7.39 9.05 -3.85
C PHE A 66 5.97 8.50 -3.93
N HIS A 67 5.00 9.27 -3.46
CA HIS A 67 3.60 8.92 -3.68
C HIS A 67 3.25 9.24 -5.14
N PRO A 68 2.84 8.25 -5.95
CA PRO A 68 2.74 8.40 -7.38
C PRO A 68 1.39 8.96 -7.79
N ALA A 69 1.32 9.42 -9.04
CA ALA A 69 0.05 9.69 -9.71
C ALA A 69 -0.71 8.39 -9.97
N HIS A 70 -1.96 8.30 -9.53
CA HIS A 70 -2.89 7.30 -10.04
C HIS A 70 -3.46 7.73 -11.40
N ASN A 71 -3.64 6.77 -12.31
CA ASN A 71 -4.29 6.93 -13.62
C ASN A 71 -3.77 8.09 -14.48
N ILE A 72 -2.54 7.93 -14.98
CA ILE A 72 -1.87 8.93 -15.84
C ILE A 72 -2.58 9.21 -17.19
N HIS A 73 -3.65 8.48 -17.51
CA HIS A 73 -4.43 8.62 -18.74
C HIS A 73 -5.32 9.87 -18.77
N PHE A 74 -5.67 10.44 -17.62
CA PHE A 74 -6.38 11.73 -17.58
C PHE A 74 -5.39 12.89 -17.66
N PRO A 75 -5.71 13.99 -18.35
CA PRO A 75 -4.89 15.20 -18.33
C PRO A 75 -4.79 15.77 -16.91
N LYS A 76 -3.64 16.33 -16.53
CA LYS A 76 -3.37 16.82 -15.16
C LYS A 76 -4.47 17.74 -14.63
N SER A 77 -5.00 18.62 -15.49
CA SER A 77 -6.08 19.57 -15.16
C SER A 77 -7.41 18.92 -14.77
N LEU A 78 -7.66 17.68 -15.20
CA LEU A 78 -8.91 16.97 -14.94
C LEU A 78 -8.79 15.94 -13.81
N ARG A 79 -7.58 15.57 -13.39
CA ARG A 79 -7.41 14.53 -12.36
C ARG A 79 -8.07 14.95 -11.06
N CYS A 80 -7.73 16.13 -10.56
CA CYS A 80 -8.21 16.61 -9.28
C CYS A 80 -9.66 17.06 -9.25
N THR A 81 -10.21 17.47 -10.39
CA THR A 81 -11.61 17.88 -10.49
C THR A 81 -12.54 16.69 -10.65
N LEU A 82 -12.06 15.57 -11.21
CA LEU A 82 -12.89 14.37 -11.40
C LEU A 82 -12.98 13.49 -10.17
N ASN A 83 -11.88 13.31 -9.43
CA ASN A 83 -11.86 12.49 -8.21
C ASN A 83 -10.61 12.81 -7.37
N GLU A 84 -10.78 13.06 -6.08
CA GLU A 84 -9.68 13.34 -5.15
C GLU A 84 -8.59 12.25 -5.12
N MET A 85 -8.93 10.95 -5.29
CA MET A 85 -7.92 9.89 -5.38
C MET A 85 -6.97 10.06 -6.58
N LEU A 86 -7.44 10.71 -7.64
CA LEU A 86 -6.62 11.03 -8.81
C LEU A 86 -5.64 12.18 -8.52
N CYS A 87 -5.77 12.93 -7.41
CA CYS A 87 -4.80 13.94 -6.97
C CYS A 87 -3.57 13.37 -6.25
N SER A 88 -3.52 12.08 -5.98
CA SER A 88 -2.42 11.39 -5.29
C SER A 88 -1.00 11.81 -5.74
N GLY A 89 -0.84 12.07 -7.04
CA GLY A 89 0.44 12.48 -7.63
C GLY A 89 0.83 13.94 -7.42
N VAL A 90 -0.07 14.82 -6.97
CA VAL A 90 0.24 16.24 -6.74
C VAL A 90 1.39 16.38 -5.76
N SER A 91 1.38 15.56 -4.70
CA SER A 91 2.42 15.56 -3.66
C SER A 91 3.85 15.35 -4.13
N SER A 92 4.07 15.04 -5.41
CA SER A 92 5.39 14.90 -6.04
C SER A 92 5.43 15.44 -7.48
N ASN A 93 4.59 16.45 -7.78
CA ASN A 93 4.45 17.07 -9.10
C ASN A 93 4.11 16.11 -10.25
N TRP A 94 3.43 15.00 -9.93
CA TRP A 94 3.00 13.96 -10.87
C TRP A 94 4.14 13.20 -11.56
N SER A 95 5.39 13.54 -11.25
CA SER A 95 6.60 13.05 -11.92
C SER A 95 7.59 12.44 -10.94
N ASP A 96 7.17 12.24 -9.68
CA ASP A 96 8.04 11.89 -8.56
C ASP A 96 9.21 12.87 -8.41
N ASP A 97 8.95 14.17 -8.55
CA ASP A 97 9.96 15.23 -8.45
C ASP A 97 11.06 15.18 -9.54
N GLN A 98 10.74 14.63 -10.72
CA GLN A 98 11.57 14.78 -11.91
C GLN A 98 11.45 16.21 -12.50
N PRO A 99 12.54 16.88 -12.92
CA PRO A 99 13.92 16.40 -13.08
C PRO A 99 14.87 16.63 -11.89
N TYR A 100 14.39 17.11 -10.75
CA TYR A 100 15.26 17.46 -9.63
C TYR A 100 15.85 16.23 -8.95
N SER A 101 15.00 15.26 -8.59
CA SER A 101 15.39 14.10 -7.80
C SER A 101 16.18 13.05 -8.58
N TRP A 102 15.82 12.76 -9.85
CA TRP A 102 16.29 11.55 -10.53
C TRP A 102 17.10 11.83 -11.79
N SER A 103 18.09 10.97 -12.08
CA SER A 103 18.90 11.03 -13.30
C SER A 103 18.11 10.62 -14.55
N GLN A 104 16.98 9.93 -14.37
CA GLN A 104 16.07 9.49 -15.43
C GLN A 104 14.64 9.42 -14.89
N TYR A 105 13.65 9.29 -15.77
CA TYR A 105 12.27 9.13 -15.32
C TYR A 105 12.10 7.90 -14.40
N PRO A 106 11.45 8.06 -13.23
CA PRO A 106 11.09 6.95 -12.34
C PRO A 106 10.35 5.84 -13.08
N TYR A 107 10.68 4.59 -12.76
CA TYR A 107 9.96 3.43 -13.29
C TYR A 107 8.78 3.06 -12.38
N HIS A 108 7.57 3.01 -12.94
CA HIS A 108 6.40 2.43 -12.28
C HIS A 108 6.00 1.11 -12.94
N PRO A 109 5.76 0.03 -12.16
CA PRO A 109 5.38 -1.25 -12.72
C PRO A 109 4.02 -1.18 -13.43
N SER A 110 3.99 -1.60 -14.69
CA SER A 110 2.80 -1.47 -15.55
C SER A 110 1.58 -2.22 -15.04
N THR A 111 1.78 -3.27 -14.25
CA THR A 111 0.69 -4.08 -13.66
C THR A 111 0.04 -3.45 -12.43
N GLN A 112 0.60 -2.34 -11.91
CA GLN A 112 0.02 -1.65 -10.75
C GLN A 112 -1.39 -1.11 -11.03
N LYS A 113 -1.72 -0.81 -12.30
CA LYS A 113 -3.08 -0.41 -12.70
C LYS A 113 -4.14 -1.50 -12.44
N TYR A 114 -3.73 -2.77 -12.36
CA TYR A 114 -4.61 -3.89 -12.05
C TYR A 114 -4.70 -4.20 -10.55
N LYS A 115 -4.18 -3.31 -9.70
CA LYS A 115 -4.26 -3.44 -8.22
C LYS A 115 -5.69 -3.74 -7.79
N GLU A 116 -6.65 -2.97 -8.29
CA GLU A 116 -8.07 -3.02 -7.92
C GLU A 116 -8.95 -3.83 -8.89
N SER A 117 -8.34 -4.60 -9.81
CA SER A 117 -9.09 -5.50 -10.68
C SER A 117 -9.62 -6.71 -9.90
N ALA A 118 -10.83 -7.14 -10.24
CA ALA A 118 -11.44 -8.36 -9.71
C ALA A 118 -10.71 -9.60 -10.26
N VAL A 119 -9.74 -10.09 -9.50
CA VAL A 119 -8.87 -11.23 -9.88
C VAL A 119 -8.67 -12.21 -8.73
N CYS A 120 -9.30 -11.94 -7.58
CA CYS A 120 -9.21 -12.77 -6.39
C CYS A 120 -10.32 -13.80 -6.45
N SER A 121 -9.98 -15.09 -6.41
CA SER A 121 -10.98 -16.16 -6.47
C SER A 121 -11.78 -16.24 -5.17
N ASN A 122 -13.10 -16.21 -5.31
CA ASN A 122 -14.06 -16.46 -4.25
C ASN A 122 -14.35 -17.97 -4.14
N SER A 123 -14.95 -18.39 -3.02
CA SER A 123 -15.34 -19.79 -2.77
C SER A 123 -16.41 -20.31 -3.74
N ASP A 124 -17.23 -19.41 -4.29
CA ASP A 124 -18.25 -19.72 -5.30
C ASP A 124 -17.71 -19.76 -6.74
N GLY A 125 -16.39 -19.60 -6.92
CA GLY A 125 -15.73 -19.57 -8.22
C GLY A 125 -15.76 -18.23 -8.94
N THR A 126 -16.40 -17.20 -8.38
CA THR A 126 -16.39 -15.84 -8.94
C THR A 126 -15.06 -15.13 -8.66
N LEU A 127 -14.80 -14.02 -9.36
CA LEU A 127 -13.64 -13.15 -9.10
C LEU A 127 -14.10 -11.85 -8.42
N GLY A 128 -13.48 -11.52 -7.29
CA GLY A 128 -13.78 -10.33 -6.49
C GLY A 128 -12.58 -9.40 -6.29
N LYS A 129 -12.85 -8.22 -5.72
CA LYS A 129 -11.88 -7.19 -5.30
C LYS A 129 -11.56 -7.31 -3.80
N ASN A 130 -11.19 -8.51 -3.38
CA ASN A 130 -10.99 -8.86 -1.98
C ASN A 130 -9.73 -8.21 -1.38
N ILE A 131 -9.72 -8.01 -0.06
CA ILE A 131 -8.51 -7.69 0.71
C ILE A 131 -7.51 -8.83 0.61
N VAL A 132 -7.94 -10.06 0.91
CA VAL A 132 -7.06 -11.24 0.85
C VAL A 132 -7.15 -11.85 -0.55
N CYS A 133 -6.03 -11.82 -1.27
CA CYS A 133 -6.01 -12.16 -2.69
C CYS A 133 -4.79 -13.03 -3.05
N PRO A 134 -4.72 -14.27 -2.56
CA PRO A 134 -3.71 -15.22 -3.02
C PRO A 134 -4.00 -15.59 -4.48
N VAL A 135 -3.02 -15.36 -5.35
CA VAL A 135 -3.17 -15.55 -6.81
C VAL A 135 -2.12 -16.47 -7.39
N GLU A 136 -2.50 -17.15 -8.47
CA GLU A 136 -1.56 -17.79 -9.39
C GLU A 136 -1.05 -16.77 -10.39
N VAL A 137 0.25 -16.45 -10.33
CA VAL A 137 0.87 -15.32 -11.05
C VAL A 137 0.67 -15.41 -12.57
N HIS A 138 0.72 -16.62 -13.14
CA HIS A 138 0.58 -16.83 -14.57
C HIS A 138 -0.81 -16.50 -15.12
N PHE A 139 -1.85 -16.49 -14.28
CA PHE A 139 -3.21 -16.10 -14.66
C PHE A 139 -3.50 -14.60 -14.45
N GLN A 140 -2.56 -13.85 -13.89
CA GLN A 140 -2.77 -12.42 -13.65
C GLN A 140 -2.55 -11.59 -14.92
N PRO A 141 -3.21 -10.42 -15.05
CA PRO A 141 -2.93 -9.48 -16.13
C PRO A 141 -1.43 -9.14 -16.23
N GLY A 142 -0.86 -9.29 -17.43
CA GLY A 142 0.58 -9.13 -17.65
C GLY A 142 1.44 -10.32 -17.17
N LYS A 143 0.81 -11.41 -16.69
CA LYS A 143 1.44 -12.64 -16.20
C LYS A 143 2.51 -12.39 -15.13
N THR A 144 2.33 -11.33 -14.33
CA THR A 144 3.27 -10.88 -13.32
C THR A 144 2.56 -10.04 -12.25
N LEU A 145 3.31 -9.56 -11.26
CA LEU A 145 2.84 -8.66 -10.21
C LEU A 145 3.73 -7.40 -10.13
N PRO A 146 3.23 -6.29 -9.58
CA PRO A 146 3.96 -5.01 -9.57
C PRO A 146 5.35 -5.09 -8.92
N ASP A 147 5.44 -5.83 -7.82
CA ASP A 147 6.69 -5.99 -7.08
C ASP A 147 7.67 -6.94 -7.77
N LEU A 148 7.17 -7.93 -8.53
CA LEU A 148 8.02 -8.78 -9.38
C LEU A 148 8.61 -7.99 -10.55
N GLN A 149 7.83 -7.10 -11.16
CA GLN A 149 8.34 -6.18 -12.19
C GLN A 149 9.38 -5.22 -11.61
N SER A 150 9.10 -4.63 -10.44
CA SER A 150 10.03 -3.71 -9.76
C SER A 150 11.34 -4.41 -9.40
N LEU A 151 11.28 -5.64 -8.88
CA LEU A 151 12.46 -6.47 -8.62
C LEU A 151 13.27 -6.72 -9.90
N HIS A 152 12.61 -7.11 -11.00
CA HIS A 152 13.29 -7.39 -12.26
C HIS A 152 14.02 -6.15 -12.82
N VAL A 153 13.39 -4.98 -12.77
CA VAL A 153 14.00 -3.72 -13.21
C VAL A 153 15.18 -3.33 -12.31
N ALA A 154 15.05 -3.46 -10.99
CA ALA A 154 16.14 -3.19 -10.07
C ALA A 154 17.34 -4.14 -10.33
N MET A 155 17.09 -5.44 -10.52
CA MET A 155 18.13 -6.42 -10.85
C MET A 155 18.81 -6.10 -12.19
N LYS A 156 18.03 -5.70 -13.20
CA LYS A 156 18.57 -5.31 -14.51
C LYS A 156 19.49 -4.08 -14.37
N PHE A 157 19.06 -3.06 -13.65
CA PHE A 157 19.88 -1.88 -13.38
C PHE A 157 21.19 -2.24 -12.68
N LEU A 158 21.14 -3.08 -11.64
CA LEU A 158 22.35 -3.51 -10.93
C LEU A 158 23.34 -4.25 -11.85
N LYS A 159 22.84 -5.09 -12.78
CA LYS A 159 23.67 -5.77 -13.77
C LYS A 159 24.29 -4.79 -14.77
N GLU A 160 23.51 -3.84 -15.27
CA GLU A 160 23.98 -2.81 -16.22
C GLU A 160 25.02 -1.86 -15.62
N ARG A 161 25.05 -1.74 -14.29
CA ARG A 161 26.04 -0.93 -13.56
C ARG A 161 27.31 -1.68 -13.19
N GLN A 162 27.39 -2.99 -13.43
CA GLN A 162 28.62 -3.75 -13.21
C GLN A 162 29.75 -3.17 -14.06
N GLY A 163 30.86 -2.78 -13.43
CA GLY A 163 32.01 -2.16 -14.11
C GLY A 163 31.89 -0.65 -14.35
N SER A 164 30.78 0.00 -13.97
CA SER A 164 30.68 1.47 -14.02
C SER A 164 31.41 2.09 -12.83
N HIS A 165 32.24 3.11 -13.07
CA HIS A 165 32.91 3.88 -12.00
C HIS A 165 31.99 4.93 -11.37
N GLN A 166 30.86 5.26 -12.01
CA GLN A 166 29.91 6.23 -11.47
C GLN A 166 29.12 5.58 -10.32
N PRO A 167 29.13 6.16 -9.11
CA PRO A 167 28.34 5.63 -8.00
C PRO A 167 26.84 5.85 -8.27
N PHE A 168 25.98 5.08 -7.62
CA PHE A 168 24.53 5.20 -7.81
C PHE A 168 23.74 5.18 -6.50
N LEU A 169 22.58 5.83 -6.52
CA LEU A 169 21.51 5.67 -5.53
C LEU A 169 20.31 5.02 -6.23
N LEU A 170 20.01 3.78 -5.85
CA LEU A 170 18.85 3.05 -6.33
C LEU A 170 17.80 2.97 -5.23
N ALA A 171 16.67 3.66 -5.42
CA ALA A 171 15.52 3.57 -4.52
C ALA A 171 14.48 2.59 -5.10
N VAL A 172 14.22 1.50 -4.39
CA VAL A 172 13.23 0.47 -4.78
C VAL A 172 12.09 0.46 -3.78
N GLY A 173 10.91 0.88 -4.22
CA GLY A 173 9.70 0.94 -3.40
C GLY A 173 8.71 -0.17 -3.75
N PHE A 174 8.72 -1.25 -2.97
CA PHE A 174 7.71 -2.31 -3.09
C PHE A 174 6.32 -1.82 -2.64
N HIS A 175 5.28 -2.38 -3.23
CA HIS A 175 3.88 -2.06 -2.96
C HIS A 175 3.31 -2.90 -1.83
N LYS A 176 3.59 -4.22 -1.79
CA LYS A 176 3.12 -5.07 -0.69
C LYS A 176 3.88 -4.72 0.59
N PRO A 177 3.22 -4.73 1.76
CA PRO A 177 1.90 -5.28 2.07
C PRO A 177 0.73 -4.28 1.98
N HIS A 178 0.82 -3.17 1.24
CA HIS A 178 -0.32 -2.28 1.04
C HIS A 178 -1.52 -3.05 0.45
N VAL A 179 -2.73 -2.79 0.93
CA VAL A 179 -3.95 -3.46 0.45
C VAL A 179 -4.26 -3.16 -1.03
N PRO A 180 -4.89 -4.08 -1.78
CA PRO A 180 -5.23 -5.45 -1.37
C PRO A 180 -3.97 -6.34 -1.29
N LEU A 181 -4.03 -7.35 -0.44
CA LEU A 181 -2.99 -8.37 -0.23
C LEU A 181 -3.00 -9.36 -1.41
N LYS A 182 -2.60 -8.87 -2.59
CA LYS A 182 -2.41 -9.63 -3.82
C LYS A 182 -1.00 -10.19 -3.89
N TYR A 183 -0.84 -11.49 -3.67
CA TYR A 183 0.47 -12.15 -3.61
C TYR A 183 0.43 -13.57 -4.19
N PRO A 184 1.58 -14.13 -4.61
CA PRO A 184 1.65 -15.50 -5.10
C PRO A 184 1.13 -16.51 -4.05
N ARG A 185 0.13 -17.32 -4.43
CA ARG A 185 -0.54 -18.29 -3.53
C ARG A 185 0.43 -19.18 -2.77
N LYS A 186 1.57 -19.54 -3.37
CA LYS A 186 2.64 -20.33 -2.75
C LYS A 186 3.13 -19.78 -1.40
N TYR A 187 2.92 -18.49 -1.09
CA TYR A 187 3.33 -17.92 0.19
C TYR A 187 2.40 -18.27 1.37
N LEU A 188 1.17 -18.73 1.11
CA LEU A 188 0.25 -19.18 2.17
C LEU A 188 0.87 -20.30 3.03
N LYS A 189 1.70 -21.16 2.43
CA LYS A 189 2.36 -22.27 3.14
C LYS A 189 3.25 -21.84 4.31
N HIS A 190 3.70 -20.57 4.32
CA HIS A 190 4.57 -20.05 5.38
C HIS A 190 3.78 -19.51 6.58
N HIS A 191 2.48 -19.29 6.42
CA HIS A 191 1.60 -18.77 7.47
C HIS A 191 0.30 -19.59 7.50
N PRO A 192 0.34 -20.84 8.00
CA PRO A 192 -0.87 -21.59 8.27
C PRO A 192 -1.83 -20.78 9.15
N LEU A 193 -3.11 -20.73 8.81
CA LEU A 193 -4.07 -19.88 9.53
C LEU A 193 -4.15 -20.23 11.02
N ASP A 194 -4.08 -21.53 11.32
CA ASP A 194 -4.17 -22.04 12.69
C ASP A 194 -2.96 -21.62 13.55
N SER A 195 -1.86 -21.17 12.93
CA SER A 195 -0.70 -20.63 13.65
C SER A 195 -0.73 -19.11 13.83
N VAL A 196 -1.74 -18.42 13.28
CA VAL A 196 -1.88 -16.97 13.41
C VAL A 196 -2.70 -16.63 14.66
N GLN A 197 -2.05 -16.02 15.64
CA GLN A 197 -2.70 -15.49 16.82
C GLN A 197 -3.28 -14.11 16.53
N LEU A 198 -4.54 -13.90 16.92
CA LEU A 198 -5.17 -12.57 16.87
C LEU A 198 -4.63 -11.70 18.02
N PRO A 199 -4.67 -10.37 17.89
CA PRO A 199 -4.32 -9.47 18.99
C PRO A 199 -5.20 -9.71 20.22
N ASP A 200 -4.61 -9.65 21.42
CA ASP A 200 -5.33 -9.82 22.69
C ASP A 200 -6.47 -8.80 22.85
N VAL A 201 -6.24 -7.57 22.40
CA VAL A 201 -7.21 -6.47 22.46
C VAL A 201 -7.78 -6.21 21.07
N ARG A 202 -9.02 -6.66 20.85
CA ARG A 202 -9.72 -6.51 19.57
C ARG A 202 -10.83 -5.46 19.58
N GLN A 203 -11.35 -5.17 20.78
CA GLN A 203 -12.37 -4.16 20.95
C GLN A 203 -11.71 -2.80 21.16
N ARG A 204 -12.38 -1.75 20.70
CA ARG A 204 -11.96 -0.38 20.98
C ARG A 204 -11.93 -0.18 22.50
N PRO A 205 -10.80 0.28 23.09
CA PRO A 205 -10.75 0.61 24.51
C PRO A 205 -11.74 1.73 24.85
N SER A 206 -12.49 1.60 25.95
CA SER A 206 -13.48 2.61 26.37
C SER A 206 -12.86 3.98 26.62
N ALA A 207 -11.61 4.02 27.07
CA ALA A 207 -10.85 5.24 27.30
C ALA A 207 -10.30 5.91 26.03
N LEU A 208 -10.36 5.25 24.86
CA LEU A 208 -9.82 5.82 23.63
C LEU A 208 -10.78 6.90 23.09
N PRO A 209 -10.37 8.18 23.01
CA PRO A 209 -11.24 9.23 22.50
C PRO A 209 -11.55 9.03 21.02
N THR A 210 -12.76 9.37 20.60
CA THR A 210 -13.23 9.11 19.22
C THR A 210 -12.37 9.82 18.16
N VAL A 211 -11.80 10.98 18.47
CA VAL A 211 -10.91 11.72 17.56
C VAL A 211 -9.61 10.96 17.23
N ALA A 212 -9.18 10.04 18.09
CA ALA A 212 -8.00 9.20 17.87
C ALA A 212 -8.34 7.88 17.13
N TRP A 213 -9.61 7.66 16.77
CA TRP A 213 -10.04 6.46 16.05
C TRP A 213 -10.06 6.68 14.54
N ASN A 214 -9.37 5.83 13.79
CA ASN A 214 -9.52 5.77 12.33
C ASN A 214 -10.55 4.67 11.96
N PRO A 215 -11.57 4.96 11.14
CA PRO A 215 -12.64 4.00 10.83
C PRO A 215 -12.29 3.01 9.69
N TRP A 216 -11.05 3.04 9.18
CA TRP A 216 -10.51 2.11 8.17
C TRP A 216 -11.42 1.92 6.94
N THR A 217 -11.93 3.03 6.40
CA THR A 217 -12.88 3.06 5.27
C THR A 217 -12.40 2.35 4.02
N ASP A 218 -11.12 2.48 3.63
CA ASP A 218 -10.54 1.80 2.44
C ASP A 218 -10.67 0.27 2.50
N LEU A 219 -10.67 -0.32 3.70
CA LEU A 219 -10.87 -1.76 3.85
C LEU A 219 -12.35 -2.16 3.70
N ARG A 220 -13.27 -1.30 4.13
CA ARG A 220 -14.73 -1.57 4.11
C ARG A 220 -15.31 -1.65 2.70
N GLU A 221 -14.66 -1.02 1.73
CA GLU A 221 -15.08 -1.04 0.32
C GLU A 221 -14.75 -2.34 -0.41
N ARG A 222 -14.01 -3.26 0.21
CA ARG A 222 -13.60 -4.50 -0.45
C ARG A 222 -14.69 -5.54 -0.35
N ASP A 223 -14.93 -6.28 -1.43
CA ASP A 223 -16.07 -7.20 -1.55
C ASP A 223 -16.16 -8.17 -0.36
N ASP A 224 -15.02 -8.71 0.09
CA ASP A 224 -14.93 -9.64 1.23
C ASP A 224 -15.23 -9.01 2.60
N ILE A 225 -14.97 -7.72 2.77
CA ILE A 225 -15.29 -6.98 4.00
C ILE A 225 -16.70 -6.39 3.94
N ALA A 226 -17.10 -5.87 2.78
CA ALA A 226 -18.43 -5.31 2.55
C ALA A 226 -19.53 -6.35 2.78
N ALA A 227 -19.30 -7.60 2.36
CA ALA A 227 -20.22 -8.72 2.57
C ALA A 227 -20.54 -9.02 4.05
N LEU A 228 -19.69 -8.59 4.98
CA LEU A 228 -19.90 -8.77 6.43
C LEU A 228 -20.90 -7.79 7.02
N ASN A 229 -21.25 -6.72 6.29
CA ASN A 229 -22.17 -5.67 6.72
C ASN A 229 -21.83 -5.09 8.12
N LEU A 230 -20.55 -4.78 8.35
CA LEU A 230 -20.06 -4.29 9.66
C LEU A 230 -20.54 -2.86 9.92
N SER A 231 -21.12 -2.64 11.10
CA SER A 231 -21.54 -1.33 11.58
C SER A 231 -20.38 -0.34 11.61
N PHE A 232 -20.60 0.83 11.01
CA PHE A 232 -19.67 1.95 11.04
C PHE A 232 -19.83 2.76 12.33
N PRO A 233 -18.77 3.33 12.92
CA PRO A 233 -17.35 3.25 12.56
C PRO A 233 -16.55 2.22 13.39
N PHE A 234 -17.17 1.57 14.38
CA PHE A 234 -16.44 0.89 15.46
C PHE A 234 -16.45 -0.64 15.39
N GLN A 235 -17.38 -1.27 14.67
CA GLN A 235 -17.50 -2.73 14.69
C GLN A 235 -16.25 -3.39 14.10
N PRO A 236 -15.51 -4.23 14.85
CA PRO A 236 -14.30 -4.87 14.37
C PRO A 236 -14.60 -5.97 13.35
N ILE A 237 -13.61 -6.28 12.51
CA ILE A 237 -13.67 -7.45 11.62
C ILE A 237 -13.71 -8.72 12.49
N PRO A 238 -14.67 -9.65 12.28
CA PRO A 238 -14.77 -10.91 13.03
C PRO A 238 -13.51 -11.78 12.95
N GLY A 239 -13.20 -12.51 14.02
CA GLY A 239 -11.93 -13.26 14.12
C GLY A 239 -11.87 -14.51 13.26
N ASN A 240 -13.03 -15.11 13.02
CA ASN A 240 -13.22 -16.31 12.22
C ASN A 240 -13.11 -16.06 10.70
N ILE A 241 -13.03 -14.81 10.25
CA ILE A 241 -12.97 -14.51 8.81
C ILE A 241 -11.71 -15.07 8.13
N HIS A 242 -10.63 -15.23 8.89
CA HIS A 242 -9.36 -15.74 8.36
C HIS A 242 -9.52 -17.14 7.76
N CYS A 243 -10.35 -17.98 8.37
CA CYS A 243 -10.68 -19.32 7.89
C CYS A 243 -11.44 -19.30 6.55
N HIS A 244 -12.31 -18.31 6.34
CA HIS A 244 -13.15 -18.20 5.14
C HIS A 244 -12.42 -17.60 3.93
N LEU A 245 -11.46 -16.69 4.13
CA LEU A 245 -10.76 -16.01 3.03
C LEU A 245 -9.65 -16.85 2.37
N SER A 246 -9.32 -18.02 2.93
CA SER A 246 -8.18 -18.83 2.49
C SER A 246 -8.53 -20.27 2.13
N SER A 247 -9.76 -20.72 2.39
CA SER A 247 -10.18 -22.11 2.20
C SER A 247 -11.21 -22.23 1.07
N PRO A 248 -10.87 -22.91 -0.05
CA PRO A 248 -11.86 -23.22 -1.09
C PRO A 248 -12.90 -24.29 -0.69
N ASN A 249 -12.80 -24.88 0.52
CA ASN A 249 -13.60 -26.04 0.93
C ASN A 249 -14.44 -25.86 2.21
N THR A 250 -14.56 -24.65 2.76
CA THR A 250 -15.47 -24.43 3.90
C THR A 250 -16.87 -24.12 3.40
N GLN A 251 -17.78 -25.08 3.58
CA GLN A 251 -19.23 -24.95 3.41
C GLN A 251 -19.77 -23.68 4.09
N PRO A 252 -20.84 -23.04 3.56
CA PRO A 252 -21.50 -21.94 4.24
C PRO A 252 -22.15 -22.47 5.51
N TYR A 253 -21.66 -22.08 6.69
CA TYR A 253 -22.34 -22.44 7.92
C TYR A 253 -23.52 -21.49 8.16
N THR A 254 -24.70 -22.10 8.14
CA THR A 254 -25.91 -21.71 8.86
C THR A 254 -25.57 -21.16 10.24
N LEU A 255 -26.21 -20.04 10.59
CA LEU A 255 -26.24 -19.47 11.94
C LEU A 255 -26.66 -20.55 12.94
N VAL A 256 -25.69 -21.17 13.62
CA VAL A 256 -26.00 -21.87 14.88
C VAL A 256 -26.15 -20.78 15.92
N GLN A 257 -27.40 -20.40 16.17
CA GLN A 257 -27.76 -19.71 17.41
C GLN A 257 -27.33 -20.62 18.56
N SER A 258 -26.23 -20.29 19.25
CA SER A 258 -26.00 -20.84 20.57
C SER A 258 -26.98 -20.18 21.52
N ASN A 259 -28.15 -20.81 21.68
CA ASN A 259 -28.96 -20.67 22.88
C ASN A 259 -28.09 -21.14 24.04
N ILE A 260 -27.55 -20.19 24.80
CA ILE A 260 -27.06 -20.47 26.15
C ILE A 260 -28.30 -20.51 27.02
N ASP A 261 -28.71 -21.72 27.37
CA ASP A 261 -29.71 -22.00 28.38
C ASP A 261 -29.14 -21.61 29.75
N LEU A 262 -29.66 -20.52 30.32
CA LEU A 262 -29.39 -20.07 31.69
C LEU A 262 -30.34 -20.77 32.66
N SER A 263 -30.40 -22.09 32.59
CA SER A 263 -31.02 -22.91 33.62
C SER A 263 -30.12 -24.10 33.92
N ILE A 264 -29.22 -23.89 34.88
CA ILE A 264 -28.87 -24.83 35.97
C ILE A 264 -27.80 -24.15 36.82
N LEU A 265 -28.07 -24.20 38.12
CA LEU A 265 -27.22 -23.89 39.27
C LEU A 265 -25.82 -24.50 39.19
#